data_AF-A0A3S2W5W8-F1
#
_entry.id   AF-A0A3S2W5W8-F1
#
_cell.length_a   1.000
_cell.length_b   1.000
_cell.length_c   1.000
_cell.angle_alpha   90.00
_cell.angle_beta   90.00
_cell.angle_gamma   90.00
#
_symmetry.space_group_name_H-M   'P 1'
#
loop_
_entity.id
_entity.type
_entity.pdbx_description
1 polymer ?
#
loop_
_entity_poly.entity_id
_entity_poly.type
_entity_poly.pdbx_seq_one_letter_code
_entity_poly.pdbx_strand_id
1 'polypeptide(L)'
;MMRFVFLYPEAREYLVNWRADWAAPFLAQLRFALATHRDSPDLLRLLDEILGGNEEARKPWATNEARVHSDGDIRRLRLPDHPDEEIQIRIMAFAPLSNWDLRAIVLLRLDP
;
A
#
# COMPACT_ATOMS: atom_id res chain seq x y z
N MET A 1 7.72 -2.20 1.86
CA MET A 1 6.77 -1.46 1.00
C MET A 1 6.04 -0.35 1.75
N MET A 2 5.29 -0.61 2.83
CA MET A 2 4.53 0.45 3.53
C MET A 2 5.37 1.66 3.97
N ARG A 3 6.59 1.43 4.52
CA ARG A 3 7.51 2.53 4.86
C ARG A 3 7.78 3.45 3.66
N PHE A 4 8.09 2.88 2.49
CA PHE A 4 8.28 3.65 1.25
C PHE A 4 7.06 4.52 0.94
N VAL A 5 5.85 3.93 0.95
CA VAL A 5 4.62 4.65 0.63
C VAL A 5 4.36 5.84 1.56
N PHE A 6 4.65 5.72 2.86
CA PHE A 6 4.26 6.74 3.84
C PHE A 6 5.38 7.68 4.28
N LEU A 7 6.63 7.22 4.32
CA LEU A 7 7.74 7.91 4.98
C LEU A 7 8.76 8.52 4.01
N TYR A 8 8.68 8.19 2.72
CA TYR A 8 9.61 8.65 1.69
C TYR A 8 8.88 9.61 0.76
N PRO A 9 9.27 10.90 0.70
CA PRO A 9 8.62 11.89 -0.16
C PRO A 9 8.58 11.48 -1.63
N GLU A 10 9.62 10.79 -2.11
CA GLU A 10 9.78 10.32 -3.48
C GLU A 10 8.65 9.38 -3.90
N ALA A 11 8.02 8.68 -2.94
CA ALA A 11 6.83 7.87 -3.25
C ALA A 11 5.70 8.70 -3.87
N ARG A 12 5.62 10.01 -3.58
CA ARG A 12 4.60 10.89 -4.18
C ARG A 12 4.86 11.21 -5.64
N GLU A 13 6.11 11.08 -6.08
CA GLU A 13 6.50 11.28 -7.47
C GLU A 13 6.03 10.09 -8.32
N TYR A 14 6.20 8.86 -7.80
CA TYR A 14 5.87 7.64 -8.53
C TYR A 14 4.43 7.15 -8.35
N LEU A 15 3.82 7.34 -7.17
CA LEU A 15 2.52 6.77 -6.84
C LEU A 15 1.39 7.77 -7.17
N VAL A 16 0.88 7.68 -8.40
CA VAL A 16 -0.25 8.50 -8.87
C VAL A 16 -1.47 8.28 -7.97
N ASN A 17 -2.22 9.35 -7.70
CA ASN A 17 -3.38 9.32 -6.80
C ASN A 17 -3.05 8.75 -5.40
N TRP A 18 -1.83 8.98 -4.90
CA TRP A 18 -1.28 8.39 -3.68
C TRP A 18 -2.30 8.13 -2.57
N ARG A 19 -3.11 9.14 -2.22
CA ARG A 19 -4.05 9.04 -1.09
C ARG A 19 -5.11 7.97 -1.32
N ALA A 20 -5.75 8.00 -2.49
CA ALA A 20 -6.89 7.15 -2.79
C ALA A 20 -6.46 5.76 -3.23
N ASP A 21 -5.43 5.66 -4.07
CA ASP A 21 -5.10 4.41 -4.77
C ASP A 21 -4.01 3.62 -4.03
N TRP A 22 -3.20 4.26 -3.18
CA TRP A 22 -2.06 3.63 -2.51
C TRP A 22 -2.20 3.64 -0.99
N ALA A 23 -2.30 4.81 -0.37
CA ALA A 23 -2.33 4.96 1.08
C ALA A 23 -3.53 4.26 1.72
N ALA A 24 -4.74 4.51 1.24
CA ALA A 24 -5.95 3.92 1.81
C ALA A 24 -5.94 2.38 1.80
N PRO A 25 -5.62 1.68 0.68
CA PRO A 25 -5.47 0.23 0.69
C PRO A 25 -4.38 -0.28 1.65
N PHE A 26 -3.22 0.38 1.74
CA PHE A 26 -2.16 -0.04 2.67
C PHE A 26 -2.55 0.14 4.13
N LEU A 27 -3.28 1.19 4.49
CA LEU A 27 -3.80 1.36 5.86
C LEU A 27 -4.82 0.27 6.21
N ALA A 28 -5.68 -0.11 5.26
CA ALA A 28 -6.61 -1.23 5.45
C ALA A 28 -5.86 -2.56 5.65
N GLN A 29 -4.81 -2.82 4.87
CA GLN A 29 -3.95 -4.00 5.03
C GLN A 29 -3.22 -4.01 6.38
N LEU A 30 -2.66 -2.88 6.82
CA LEU A 30 -2.00 -2.77 8.12
C LEU A 30 -2.97 -3.04 9.27
N ARG A 31 -4.20 -2.53 9.17
CA ARG A 31 -5.26 -2.79 10.15
C ARG A 31 -5.62 -4.27 10.21
N PHE A 32 -5.79 -4.91 9.06
CA PHE A 32 -6.04 -6.34 9.00
C PHE A 32 -4.89 -7.13 9.64
N ALA A 33 -3.63 -6.81 9.30
CA ALA A 33 -2.45 -7.46 9.87
C ALA A 33 -2.38 -7.31 11.39
N LEU A 34 -2.69 -6.12 11.93
CA LEU A 34 -2.76 -5.89 13.38
C LEU A 34 -3.93 -6.62 14.06
N ALA A 35 -5.05 -6.83 13.35
CA ALA A 35 -6.15 -7.64 13.87
C ALA A 35 -5.77 -9.13 13.95
N THR A 36 -5.00 -9.63 12.98
CA THR A 36 -4.53 -11.02 12.91
C THR A 36 -3.34 -11.28 13.84
N HIS A 37 -2.44 -10.32 14.00
CA HIS A 37 -1.20 -10.45 14.78
C HIS A 37 -1.09 -9.35 15.84
N ARG A 38 -2.06 -9.36 16.78
CA ARG A 38 -2.29 -8.28 17.76
C ARG A 38 -1.05 -7.87 18.55
N ASP A 39 -0.20 -8.82 18.90
CA ASP A 39 0.95 -8.59 19.79
C ASP A 39 2.28 -8.45 19.04
N SER A 40 2.25 -8.26 17.71
CA SER A 40 3.46 -8.07 16.91
C SER A 40 4.11 -6.71 17.21
N PRO A 41 5.30 -6.67 17.86
CA PRO A 41 5.97 -5.40 18.16
C PRO A 41 6.39 -4.66 16.89
N ASP A 42 6.66 -5.40 15.82
CA ASP A 42 7.10 -4.86 14.54
C ASP A 42 5.96 -4.14 13.81
N LEU A 43 4.73 -4.67 13.86
CA LEU A 43 3.56 -4.03 13.27
C LEU A 43 3.14 -2.78 14.05
N LEU A 44 3.20 -2.83 15.38
CA LEU A 44 2.93 -1.67 16.24
C LEU A 44 3.95 -0.55 15.98
N ARG A 45 5.24 -0.88 15.95
CA ARG A 45 6.29 0.10 15.62
C ARG A 45 6.12 0.68 14.21
N LEU A 46 5.75 -0.14 13.22
CA LEU A 46 5.46 0.35 11.87
C LEU A 46 4.28 1.32 11.85
N LEU A 47 3.22 1.05 12.61
CA LEU A 47 2.08 1.96 12.73
C LEU A 47 2.51 3.30 13.34
N ASP A 48 3.26 3.26 14.44
CA ASP A 48 3.75 4.48 15.12
C ASP A 48 4.63 5.32 14.19
N GLU A 49 5.54 4.69 13.45
CA GLU A 49 6.36 5.36 12.45
C GLU A 49 5.50 6.04 11.36
N ILE A 50 4.48 5.34 10.83
CA ILE A 50 3.59 5.87 9.79
C ILE A 50 2.78 7.05 10.31
N LEU A 51 2.15 6.93 11.47
CA LEU A 51 1.32 8.00 12.04
C LEU A 51 2.16 9.18 12.54
N GLY A 52 3.38 8.93 13.02
CA GLY A 52 4.33 9.95 13.41
C GLY A 52 4.89 10.72 12.21
N GLY A 53 5.30 9.99 11.16
CA GLY A 53 5.98 10.55 9.98
C GLY A 53 5.08 11.05 8.87
N ASN A 54 3.76 10.77 8.89
CA ASN A 54 2.84 11.16 7.83
C ASN A 54 1.49 11.63 8.41
N GLU A 55 1.29 12.96 8.45
CA GLU A 55 0.05 13.55 8.99
C GLU A 55 -1.19 13.18 8.18
N GLU A 56 -1.04 13.01 6.87
CA GLU A 56 -2.13 12.65 5.97
C GLU A 56 -2.70 11.25 6.24
N ALA A 57 -1.90 10.36 6.85
CA ALA A 57 -2.30 9.01 7.24
C ALA A 57 -3.09 8.97 8.55
N ARG A 58 -2.96 9.98 9.42
CA ARG A 58 -3.62 10.01 10.74
C ARG A 58 -5.14 10.00 10.63
N LYS A 59 -5.71 10.86 9.77
CA LYS A 59 -7.16 10.99 9.64
C LYS A 59 -7.82 9.71 9.09
N PRO A 60 -7.37 9.14 7.95
CA PRO A 60 -7.92 7.87 7.44
C PRO A 60 -7.74 6.70 8.42
N TRP A 61 -6.66 6.71 9.20
CA TRP A 61 -6.46 5.70 10.24
C TRP A 61 -7.50 5.84 11.37
N ALA A 62 -7.78 7.06 11.83
CA ALA A 62 -8.74 7.33 12.90
C ALA A 62 -10.19 7.02 12.49
N THR A 63 -10.55 7.21 11.22
CA THR A 63 -11.92 6.99 10.72
C THR A 63 -12.27 5.53 10.45
N ASN A 64 -11.33 4.59 10.69
CA ASN A 64 -11.52 3.16 10.42
C ASN A 64 -12.04 2.87 9.01
N GLU A 65 -11.57 3.64 8.00
CA GLU A 65 -11.94 3.39 6.62
C GLU A 65 -11.57 1.96 6.21
N ALA A 66 -12.59 1.13 6.05
CA ALA A 66 -12.46 -0.24 5.58
C ALA A 66 -12.62 -0.24 4.05
N ARG A 67 -11.73 -0.94 3.36
CA ARG A 67 -11.87 -1.21 1.93
C ARG A 67 -11.88 -2.71 1.69
N VAL A 68 -12.78 -3.13 0.82
CA VAL A 68 -12.70 -4.45 0.20
C VAL A 68 -11.49 -4.42 -0.71
N HIS A 69 -10.50 -5.26 -0.44
CA HIS A 69 -9.40 -5.45 -1.37
C HIS A 69 -9.93 -6.24 -2.57
N SER A 70 -9.91 -5.65 -3.76
CA SER A 70 -10.22 -6.40 -4.96
C SER A 70 -8.96 -7.15 -5.41
N ASP A 71 -9.11 -8.44 -5.70
CA ASP A 71 -8.04 -9.14 -6.41
C ASP A 71 -7.91 -8.51 -7.80
N GLY A 72 -6.71 -8.07 -8.15
CA GLY A 72 -6.47 -7.34 -9.40
C GLY A 72 -6.72 -5.82 -9.33
N ASP A 73 -6.55 -5.17 -8.17
CA ASP A 73 -6.59 -3.71 -8.04
C ASP A 73 -5.79 -3.02 -9.17
N ILE A 74 -6.45 -2.15 -9.92
CA ILE A 74 -5.80 -1.33 -10.96
C ILE A 74 -5.33 -0.03 -10.33
N ARG A 75 -4.06 0.30 -10.49
CA ARG A 75 -3.44 1.53 -9.98
C ARG A 75 -2.60 2.20 -11.06
N ARG A 76 -2.24 3.45 -10.83
CA ARG A 76 -1.36 4.21 -11.72
C ARG A 76 0.00 4.47 -11.09
N LEU A 77 1.02 4.46 -11.93
CA LEU A 77 2.40 4.77 -11.58
C LEU A 77 2.99 5.76 -12.59
N ARG A 78 3.93 6.59 -12.15
CA ARG A 78 4.88 7.30 -13.02
C ARG A 78 6.22 6.59 -13.02
N LEU A 79 6.84 6.49 -14.19
CA LEU A 79 8.16 5.88 -14.33
C LEU A 79 9.26 6.91 -14.03
N PRO A 80 10.36 6.54 -13.35
CA PRO A 80 11.44 7.48 -13.05
C PRO A 80 12.04 8.15 -14.29
N ASP A 81 12.25 7.39 -15.36
CA ASP A 81 12.84 7.89 -16.62
C ASP A 81 11.84 8.63 -17.51
N HIS A 82 10.53 8.53 -17.20
CA HIS A 82 9.43 9.12 -17.94
C HIS A 82 8.38 9.71 -16.97
N PRO A 83 8.72 10.81 -16.26
CA PRO A 83 7.86 11.36 -15.20
C PRO A 83 6.53 11.91 -15.73
N ASP A 84 6.47 12.26 -17.02
CA ASP A 84 5.24 12.71 -17.66
C ASP A 84 4.34 11.54 -18.13
N GLU A 85 4.81 10.30 -18.07
CA GLU A 85 4.06 9.11 -18.46
C GLU A 85 3.44 8.43 -17.23
N GLU A 86 2.11 8.40 -17.17
CA GLU A 86 1.37 7.56 -16.23
C GLU A 86 1.03 6.22 -16.87
N ILE A 87 1.49 5.12 -16.26
CA ILE A 87 1.12 3.77 -16.68
C ILE A 87 0.06 3.20 -15.75
N GLN A 88 -0.87 2.44 -16.32
CA GLN A 88 -1.79 1.62 -15.53
C GLN A 88 -1.16 0.26 -15.27
N ILE A 89 -1.28 -0.19 -14.02
CA ILE A 89 -0.85 -1.51 -13.59
C ILE A 89 -1.99 -2.25 -12.91
N ARG A 90 -2.09 -3.56 -13.18
CA ARG A 90 -2.89 -4.47 -12.37
C ARG A 90 -1.98 -5.11 -11.32
N ILE A 91 -2.38 -4.98 -10.06
CA ILE A 91 -1.68 -5.59 -8.92
C ILE A 91 -2.39 -6.88 -8.55
N MET A 92 -1.68 -8.00 -8.66
CA MET A 92 -2.17 -9.31 -8.24
C MET A 92 -1.36 -9.80 -7.05
N ALA A 93 -2.05 -10.33 -6.04
CA ALA A 93 -1.43 -10.82 -4.82
C ALA A 93 -1.83 -12.29 -4.59
N PHE A 94 -0.85 -13.17 -4.49
CA PHE A 94 -1.08 -14.59 -4.22
C PHE A 94 -0.15 -15.09 -3.12
N ALA A 95 -0.61 -16.08 -2.37
CA ALA A 95 0.19 -16.76 -1.35
C ALA A 95 0.52 -18.17 -1.84
N PRO A 96 1.78 -18.65 -1.71
CA PRO A 96 2.10 -20.04 -1.95
C PRO A 96 1.32 -20.94 -0.99
N LEU A 97 0.80 -22.06 -1.48
CA LEU A 97 0.10 -23.05 -0.62
C LEU A 97 1.00 -23.60 0.50
N SER A 98 2.32 -23.64 0.27
CA SER A 98 3.31 -24.11 1.25
C SER A 98 3.63 -23.08 2.33
N ASN A 99 3.29 -21.80 2.13
CA ASN A 99 3.54 -20.73 3.10
C ASN A 99 2.55 -19.57 2.91
N TRP A 100 1.48 -19.61 3.71
CA TRP A 100 0.41 -18.60 3.71
C TRP A 100 0.79 -17.28 4.36
N ASP A 101 1.99 -17.13 4.92
CA ASP A 101 2.51 -15.85 5.41
C ASP A 101 3.27 -15.10 4.32
N LEU A 102 3.70 -15.80 3.26
CA LEU A 102 4.34 -15.18 2.11
C LEU A 102 3.28 -14.63 1.15
N ARG A 103 3.58 -13.48 0.54
CA ARG A 103 2.81 -12.91 -0.57
C ARG A 103 3.75 -12.65 -1.73
N ALA A 104 3.42 -13.20 -2.88
CA ALA A 104 4.00 -12.80 -4.15
C ALA A 104 3.08 -11.74 -4.77
N ILE A 105 3.68 -10.60 -5.12
CA ILE A 105 2.99 -9.47 -5.73
C ILE A 105 3.48 -9.36 -7.16
N VAL A 106 2.56 -9.40 -8.13
CA VAL A 106 2.86 -9.20 -9.54
C VAL A 106 2.23 -7.90 -10.00
N LEU A 107 3.03 -7.08 -10.67
CA LEU A 107 2.59 -5.85 -11.32
C LEU A 107 2.56 -6.10 -12.83
N LEU A 108 1.36 -6.11 -13.41
CA LEU A 108 1.19 -6.24 -14.85
C LEU A 108 0.91 -4.86 -15.43
N ARG A 109 1.74 -4.41 -16.37
CA ARG A 109 1.41 -3.23 -17.18
C ARG A 109 0.14 -3.54 -17.99
N LEU A 110 -0.81 -2.63 -17.97
CA LEU A 110 -1.95 -2.64 -18.87
C LEU A 110 -1.59 -1.74 -20.04
N ASP A 111 -1.46 -2.33 -21.23
CA ASP A 111 -1.33 -1.57 -22.46
C ASP A 111 -2.71 -0.95 -22.82
N PRO A 112 -2.75 0.25 -23.42
CA PRO A 112 -3.99 0.88 -23.86
C PRO A 112 -4.74 0.08 -24.93
#